data_AF-A0A2N9EP96-F1
#
_entry.id   AF-A0A2N9EP96-F1
#
_cell.length_a   1.000
_cell.length_b   1.000
_cell.length_c   1.000
_cell.angle_alpha   90.00
_cell.angle_beta   90.00
_cell.angle_gamma   90.00
#
_symmetry.space_group_name_H-M   'P 1'
#
loop_
_entity.id
_entity.type
_entity.pdbx_description
1 polymer ?
#
loop_
_entity_poly.entity_id
_entity_poly.type
_entity_poly.pdbx_seq_one_letter_code
_entity_poly.pdbx_strand_id
1 'polypeptide(L)'
;MGIDYLITNIEKQEKKLVFMRKPVFNPSKELNDMKVRMAYLEWYKKMSKDKKTGYYDNHKNGSHTSDFDITKYKRALNNYWVEMVDEAEKRPKKEGVSFRTRWLFAGTTYRRRIEPLEIAEYYKEGHQRDYINQGRSKHYKKLEQWLNEMLEKPASGPNYLKKQNVASNLTEDSCFWAHVEDALISCKLLK
;
A
#
# COMPACT_ATOMS: atom_id res chain seq x y z
N MET A 1 48.27 23.26 0.32
CA MET A 1 47.21 22.25 0.57
C MET A 1 47.82 20.88 0.31
N GLY A 2 47.95 20.05 1.35
CA GLY A 2 48.64 18.76 1.26
C GLY A 2 47.75 17.65 0.69
N ILE A 3 48.37 16.63 0.10
CA ILE A 3 47.72 15.46 -0.51
C ILE A 3 46.78 14.76 0.50
N ASP A 4 47.15 14.69 1.78
CA ASP A 4 46.32 14.12 2.85
C ASP A 4 44.97 14.80 3.03
N TYR A 5 44.91 16.13 2.83
CA TYR A 5 43.66 16.88 2.91
C TYR A 5 42.71 16.51 1.77
N LEU A 6 43.25 16.27 0.58
CA LEU A 6 42.46 15.85 -0.59
C LEU A 6 41.93 14.42 -0.40
N ILE A 7 42.77 13.50 0.08
CA ILE A 7 42.37 12.11 0.38
C ILE A 7 41.22 12.10 1.40
N THR A 8 41.37 12.83 2.50
CA THR A 8 40.33 12.92 3.56
C THR A 8 39.01 13.45 3.02
N ASN A 9 39.05 14.43 2.11
CA ASN A 9 37.84 15.03 1.55
C ASN A 9 37.14 14.08 0.56
N ILE A 10 37.91 13.34 -0.25
CA ILE A 10 37.39 12.31 -1.16
C ILE A 10 36.73 11.18 -0.36
N GLU A 11 37.38 10.68 0.69
CA GLU A 11 36.81 9.64 1.56
C GLU A 11 35.48 10.09 2.21
N LYS A 12 35.41 11.36 2.63
CA LYS A 12 34.18 11.93 3.20
C LYS A 12 33.07 12.04 2.17
N GLN A 13 33.39 12.38 0.92
CA GLN A 13 32.41 12.41 -0.17
C GLN A 13 31.95 11.01 -0.58
N GLU A 14 32.84 10.03 -0.65
CA GLU A 14 32.46 8.64 -0.93
C GLU A 14 31.58 8.06 0.16
N LYS A 15 31.91 8.28 1.45
CA LYS A 15 31.05 7.85 2.57
C LYS A 15 29.66 8.49 2.49
N LYS A 16 29.56 9.76 2.10
CA LYS A 16 28.27 10.42 1.85
C LYS A 16 27.53 9.81 0.66
N LEU A 17 28.22 9.51 -0.44
CA LEU A 17 27.62 8.88 -1.62
C LEU A 17 27.13 7.46 -1.33
N VAL A 18 27.89 6.67 -0.57
CA VAL A 18 27.49 5.33 -0.12
C VAL A 18 26.30 5.39 0.83
N PHE A 19 26.26 6.37 1.74
CA PHE A 19 25.11 6.60 2.61
C PHE A 19 23.86 7.07 1.84
N MET A 20 24.04 7.89 0.80
CA MET A 20 22.94 8.34 -0.07
C MET A 20 22.50 7.29 -1.09
N ARG A 21 23.35 6.30 -1.40
CA ARG A 21 22.94 5.13 -2.17
C ARG A 21 21.95 4.34 -1.32
N LYS A 22 20.66 4.49 -1.64
CA LYS A 22 19.64 3.56 -1.17
C LYS A 22 20.12 2.13 -1.48
N PRO A 23 20.03 1.19 -0.52
CA PRO A 23 20.32 -0.21 -0.80
C PRO A 23 19.47 -0.66 -1.99
N VAL A 24 20.04 -1.52 -2.84
CA VAL A 24 19.31 -2.08 -3.99
C VAL A 24 18.05 -2.74 -3.45
N PHE A 25 16.89 -2.25 -3.88
CA PHE A 25 15.60 -2.78 -3.50
C PHE A 25 15.58 -4.29 -3.78
N ASN A 26 15.40 -5.09 -2.73
CA ASN A 26 15.39 -6.54 -2.84
C ASN A 26 14.04 -7.09 -2.34
N PRO A 27 13.07 -7.28 -3.26
CA PRO A 27 11.74 -7.78 -2.92
C PRO A 27 11.76 -9.06 -2.11
N SER A 28 12.71 -9.96 -2.39
CA SER A 28 12.78 -11.27 -1.74
C SER A 28 13.18 -11.20 -0.27
N LYS A 29 14.04 -10.25 0.08
CA LYS A 29 14.51 -10.03 1.47
C LYS A 29 13.41 -9.38 2.31
N GLU A 30 12.65 -8.46 1.71
CA GLU A 30 11.61 -7.70 2.40
C GLU A 30 10.26 -8.44 2.45
N LEU A 31 10.07 -9.48 1.62
CA LEU A 31 8.81 -10.23 1.55
C LEU A 31 8.37 -10.82 2.90
N ASN A 32 9.29 -11.35 3.70
CA ASN A 32 8.95 -11.92 5.01
C ASN A 32 8.49 -10.84 5.99
N ASP A 33 9.18 -9.70 6.01
CA ASP A 33 8.77 -8.55 6.81
C ASP A 33 7.39 -8.06 6.37
N MET A 34 7.12 -7.97 5.07
CA MET A 34 5.80 -7.58 4.56
C MET A 34 4.70 -8.53 4.99
N LYS A 35 4.95 -9.85 4.98
CA LYS A 35 3.97 -10.84 5.49
C LYS A 35 3.67 -10.64 6.97
N VAL A 36 4.71 -10.40 7.78
CA VAL A 36 4.55 -10.12 9.22
C VAL A 36 3.70 -8.86 9.42
N ARG A 37 4.01 -7.78 8.71
CA ARG A 37 3.24 -6.52 8.77
C ARG A 37 1.77 -6.71 8.35
N MET A 38 1.53 -7.51 7.32
CA MET A 38 0.18 -7.84 6.85
C MET A 38 -0.61 -8.69 7.87
N ALA A 39 0.04 -9.63 8.56
CA ALA A 39 -0.60 -10.42 9.62
C ALA A 39 -1.02 -9.54 10.80
N TYR A 40 -0.19 -8.57 11.13
CA TYR A 40 -0.47 -7.60 12.16
C TYR A 40 -1.65 -6.67 11.84
N LEU A 41 -1.84 -6.29 10.58
CA LEU A 41 -3.05 -5.58 10.13
C LEU A 41 -4.32 -6.42 10.24
N GLU A 42 -4.24 -7.73 9.99
CA GLU A 42 -5.39 -8.61 10.22
C GLU A 42 -5.75 -8.69 11.69
N TRP A 43 -4.74 -8.75 12.55
CA TRP A 43 -4.97 -8.74 13.97
C TRP A 43 -5.61 -7.42 14.43
N TYR A 44 -5.12 -6.28 13.94
CA TYR A 44 -5.73 -4.97 14.17
C TYR A 44 -7.19 -4.92 13.70
N LYS A 45 -7.49 -5.47 12.51
CA LYS A 45 -8.86 -5.53 11.99
C LYS A 45 -9.76 -6.38 12.88
N LYS A 46 -9.26 -7.50 13.40
CA LYS A 46 -9.98 -8.35 14.36
C LYS A 46 -10.25 -7.61 15.67
N MET A 47 -9.23 -6.98 16.27
CA MET A 47 -9.39 -6.22 17.51
C MET A 47 -10.38 -5.06 17.37
N SER A 48 -10.35 -4.36 16.24
CA SER A 48 -11.29 -3.27 15.96
C SER A 48 -12.72 -3.77 15.78
N LYS A 49 -12.90 -4.99 15.27
CA LYS A 49 -14.20 -5.66 15.19
C LYS A 49 -14.72 -6.04 16.58
N ASP A 50 -13.86 -6.57 17.45
CA ASP A 50 -14.22 -6.95 18.82
C ASP A 50 -14.66 -5.72 19.64
N LYS A 51 -14.09 -4.55 19.36
CA LYS A 51 -14.50 -3.25 19.93
C LYS A 51 -15.78 -2.65 19.32
N LYS A 52 -16.39 -3.30 18.33
CA LYS A 52 -17.58 -2.83 17.59
C LYS A 52 -17.44 -1.47 16.88
N THR A 53 -16.21 -0.97 16.73
CA THR A 53 -15.93 0.29 16.01
C THR A 53 -15.65 0.03 14.53
N GLY A 54 -15.06 -1.13 14.20
CA GLY A 54 -14.54 -1.37 12.86
C GLY A 54 -13.17 -0.70 12.66
N TYR A 55 -12.34 -1.29 11.81
CA TYR A 55 -10.93 -0.90 11.68
C TYR A 55 -10.72 0.47 11.02
N TYR A 56 -11.61 0.87 10.11
CA TYR A 56 -11.59 2.18 9.47
C TYR A 56 -11.85 3.29 10.49
N ASP A 57 -13.00 3.23 11.18
CA ASP A 57 -13.37 4.24 12.17
C ASP A 57 -12.44 4.24 13.38
N ASN A 58 -11.94 3.08 13.79
CA ASN A 58 -10.95 2.99 14.87
C ASN A 58 -9.62 3.66 14.48
N HIS A 59 -9.21 3.61 13.20
CA HIS A 59 -8.02 4.31 12.72
C HIS A 59 -8.26 5.81 12.56
N LYS A 60 -9.43 6.20 12.02
CA LYS A 60 -9.81 7.60 11.82
C LYS A 60 -9.95 8.35 13.15
N ASN A 61 -10.63 7.75 14.12
CA ASN A 61 -11.08 8.40 15.36
C ASN A 61 -10.30 7.97 16.61
N GLY A 62 -9.53 6.89 16.55
CA GLY A 62 -8.82 6.36 17.73
C GLY A 62 -7.70 7.29 18.20
N SER A 63 -7.53 7.40 19.52
CA SER A 63 -6.28 7.91 20.10
C SER A 63 -5.16 6.97 19.73
N HIS A 64 -3.98 7.50 19.39
CA HIS A 64 -2.79 6.76 18.93
C HIS A 64 -2.15 5.82 19.97
N THR A 65 -2.94 5.24 20.87
CA THR A 65 -2.50 4.59 22.11
C THR A 65 -2.66 3.07 22.09
N SER A 66 -2.94 2.42 20.95
CA SER A 66 -2.72 0.97 20.89
C SER A 66 -1.21 0.70 20.85
N ASP A 67 -0.71 -0.23 21.66
CA ASP A 67 0.67 -0.76 21.69
C ASP A 67 1.19 -1.25 20.32
N PHE A 68 0.31 -1.23 19.33
CA PHE A 68 0.53 -1.63 17.97
C PHE A 68 0.71 -0.41 17.07
N ASP A 69 1.94 -0.18 16.61
CA ASP A 69 2.28 0.93 15.71
C ASP A 69 1.80 0.64 14.28
N ILE A 70 0.47 0.55 14.12
CA ILE A 70 -0.22 0.29 12.87
C ILE A 70 0.20 1.31 11.80
N THR A 71 0.44 2.55 12.22
CA THR A 71 0.97 3.64 11.40
C THR A 71 2.35 3.31 10.84
N LYS A 72 3.28 2.79 11.64
CA LYS A 72 4.59 2.34 11.17
C LYS A 72 4.50 1.14 10.23
N TYR A 73 3.63 0.18 10.52
CA TYR A 73 3.46 -0.98 9.63
C TYR A 73 2.85 -0.58 8.29
N LYS A 74 1.83 0.28 8.31
CA LYS A 74 1.23 0.92 7.16
C LYS A 74 2.29 1.64 6.31
N ARG A 75 3.06 2.53 6.94
CA ARG A 75 4.14 3.30 6.27
C ARG A 75 5.16 2.38 5.59
N ALA A 76 5.60 1.33 6.27
CA ALA A 76 6.56 0.39 5.70
C ALA A 76 5.99 -0.40 4.52
N LEU A 77 4.73 -0.82 4.60
CA LEU A 77 4.03 -1.47 3.48
C LEU A 77 3.87 -0.53 2.30
N ASN A 78 3.50 0.74 2.54
CA ASN A 78 3.41 1.75 1.48
C ASN A 78 4.76 1.94 0.79
N ASN A 79 5.84 2.12 1.54
CA ASN A 79 7.18 2.31 0.97
C ASN A 79 7.57 1.13 0.08
N TYR A 80 7.37 -0.10 0.55
CA TYR A 80 7.64 -1.31 -0.23
C TYR A 80 6.83 -1.35 -1.52
N TRP A 81 5.51 -1.12 -1.45
CA TRP A 81 4.66 -1.22 -2.64
C TRP A 81 4.86 -0.09 -3.63
N VAL A 82 5.22 1.11 -3.17
CA VAL A 82 5.66 2.21 -4.03
C VAL A 82 6.92 1.79 -4.80
N GLU A 83 7.94 1.30 -4.10
CA GLU A 83 9.19 0.86 -4.74
C GLU A 83 8.98 -0.35 -5.67
N MET A 84 8.13 -1.32 -5.28
CA MET A 84 7.72 -2.45 -6.13
C MET A 84 7.07 -1.98 -7.44
N VAL A 85 6.09 -1.06 -7.35
CA VAL A 85 5.38 -0.56 -8.54
C VAL A 85 6.34 0.19 -9.45
N ASP A 86 7.20 1.04 -8.89
CA ASP A 86 8.18 1.81 -9.66
C ASP A 86 9.19 0.89 -10.38
N GLU A 87 9.68 -0.17 -9.72
CA GLU A 87 10.58 -1.14 -10.37
C GLU A 87 9.88 -1.98 -11.44
N ALA A 88 8.63 -2.37 -11.21
CA ALA A 88 7.83 -3.10 -12.20
C ALA A 88 7.56 -2.25 -13.46
N GLU A 89 7.29 -0.95 -13.30
CA GLU A 89 7.13 -0.01 -14.43
C GLU A 89 8.43 0.17 -15.22
N LYS A 90 9.59 0.19 -14.56
CA LYS A 90 10.91 0.29 -15.24
C LYS A 90 11.30 -1.00 -15.97
N ARG A 91 10.79 -2.17 -15.56
CA ARG A 91 11.26 -3.49 -16.02
C ARG A 91 10.13 -4.44 -16.45
N PRO A 92 9.24 -4.05 -17.39
CA PRO A 92 8.02 -4.80 -17.70
C PRO A 92 8.24 -6.21 -18.28
N LYS A 93 9.45 -6.51 -18.80
CA LYS A 93 9.74 -7.75 -19.55
C LYS A 93 10.57 -8.80 -18.78
N LYS A 94 11.07 -8.51 -17.58
CA LYS A 94 12.09 -9.36 -16.91
C LYS A 94 11.54 -10.53 -16.07
N GLU A 95 10.24 -10.57 -15.79
CA GLU A 95 9.67 -11.53 -14.84
C GLU A 95 8.77 -12.59 -15.50
N GLY A 96 8.89 -13.84 -15.04
CA GLY A 96 8.04 -14.95 -15.49
C GLY A 96 6.56 -14.72 -15.14
N VAL A 97 5.65 -15.30 -15.93
CA VAL A 97 4.19 -15.13 -15.78
C VAL A 97 3.70 -15.52 -14.37
N SER A 98 4.22 -16.62 -13.81
CA SER A 98 3.86 -17.06 -12.45
C SER A 98 4.27 -16.07 -11.36
N PHE A 99 5.45 -15.43 -11.50
CA PHE A 99 5.90 -14.41 -10.57
C PHE A 99 4.97 -13.19 -10.63
N ARG A 100 4.63 -12.75 -11.85
CA ARG A 100 3.68 -11.65 -12.12
C ARG A 100 2.32 -11.87 -11.46
N THR A 101 1.75 -13.06 -11.63
CA THR A 101 0.47 -13.41 -11.00
C THR A 101 0.55 -13.37 -9.47
N ARG A 102 1.61 -13.95 -8.87
CA ARG A 102 1.74 -14.03 -7.40
C ARG A 102 1.87 -12.66 -6.75
N TRP A 103 2.72 -11.78 -7.28
CA TRP A 103 2.88 -10.45 -6.68
C TRP A 103 1.67 -9.56 -6.94
N LEU A 104 0.97 -9.73 -8.07
CA LEU A 104 -0.25 -8.96 -8.34
C LEU A 104 -1.37 -9.27 -7.33
N PHE A 105 -1.54 -10.54 -6.94
CA PHE A 105 -2.46 -10.92 -5.87
C PHE A 105 -2.04 -10.37 -4.50
N ALA A 106 -0.74 -10.40 -4.20
CA ALA A 106 -0.23 -9.80 -2.97
C ALA A 106 -0.47 -8.29 -2.94
N GLY A 107 -0.25 -7.59 -4.06
CA GLY A 107 -0.49 -6.15 -4.21
C GLY A 107 -1.97 -5.79 -4.11
N THR A 108 -2.84 -6.63 -4.66
CA THR A 108 -4.30 -6.48 -4.52
C THR A 108 -4.73 -6.64 -3.06
N THR A 109 -4.20 -7.64 -2.36
CA THR A 109 -4.49 -7.86 -0.94
C THR A 109 -4.00 -6.70 -0.07
N TYR A 110 -2.80 -6.19 -0.37
CA TYR A 110 -2.27 -4.98 0.25
C TYR A 110 -3.19 -3.78 0.02
N ARG A 111 -3.53 -3.48 -1.24
CA ARG A 111 -4.40 -2.36 -1.61
C ARG A 111 -5.73 -2.40 -0.85
N ARG A 112 -6.41 -3.55 -0.88
CA ARG A 112 -7.70 -3.76 -0.19
C ARG A 112 -7.64 -3.63 1.33
N ARG A 113 -6.46 -3.73 1.94
CA ARG A 113 -6.29 -3.62 3.41
C ARG A 113 -5.77 -2.26 3.84
N ILE A 114 -4.87 -1.65 3.08
CA ILE A 114 -4.19 -0.43 3.47
C ILE A 114 -4.88 0.82 2.95
N GLU A 115 -5.38 0.80 1.71
CA GLU A 115 -5.99 1.98 1.11
C GLU A 115 -7.15 2.55 1.96
N PRO A 116 -8.00 1.73 2.62
CA PRO A 116 -8.97 2.24 3.59
C PRO A 116 -8.36 3.06 4.74
N LEU A 117 -7.17 2.70 5.22
CA LEU A 117 -6.48 3.45 6.28
C LEU A 117 -5.86 4.75 5.77
N GLU A 118 -5.45 4.80 4.50
CA GLU A 118 -5.04 6.04 3.84
C GLU A 118 -6.23 6.98 3.66
N ILE A 119 -7.38 6.45 3.25
CA ILE A 119 -8.64 7.20 3.14
C ILE A 119 -9.06 7.75 4.52
N ALA A 120 -8.96 6.94 5.57
CA ALA A 120 -9.28 7.38 6.93
C ALA A 120 -8.42 8.60 7.35
N GLU A 121 -7.12 8.58 7.05
CA GLU A 121 -6.24 9.72 7.30
C GLU A 121 -6.56 10.91 6.38
N TYR A 122 -6.83 10.65 5.10
CA TYR A 122 -7.18 11.67 4.12
C TYR A 122 -8.46 12.42 4.47
N TYR A 123 -9.44 11.80 5.14
CA TYR A 123 -10.67 12.48 5.55
C TYR A 123 -10.70 12.82 7.05
N LYS A 124 -9.60 12.63 7.78
CA LYS A 124 -9.57 12.82 9.25
C LYS A 124 -9.84 14.26 9.65
N GLU A 125 -9.27 15.23 8.92
CA GLU A 125 -9.41 16.65 9.21
C GLU A 125 -10.68 17.28 8.59
N GLY A 126 -11.46 16.50 7.82
CA GLY A 126 -12.81 16.86 7.37
C GLY A 126 -12.92 17.96 6.31
N HIS A 127 -11.81 18.56 5.89
CA HIS A 127 -11.78 19.59 4.83
C HIS A 127 -11.41 19.04 3.44
N GLN A 128 -10.75 17.88 3.40
CA GLN A 128 -10.40 17.17 2.18
C GLN A 128 -11.63 16.52 1.53
N ARG A 129 -11.64 16.49 0.19
CA ARG A 129 -12.69 15.87 -0.65
C ARG A 129 -12.05 15.19 -1.84
N ASP A 130 -12.78 14.27 -2.47
CA ASP A 130 -12.39 13.71 -3.75
C ASP A 130 -11.03 12.98 -3.69
N TYR A 131 -10.92 12.05 -2.72
CA TYR A 131 -9.72 11.23 -2.56
C TYR A 131 -9.32 10.54 -3.86
N ILE A 132 -10.29 10.03 -4.63
CA ILE A 132 -10.04 9.23 -5.83
C ILE A 132 -9.23 10.00 -6.87
N ASN A 133 -9.56 11.27 -7.08
CA ASN A 133 -8.86 12.10 -8.06
C ASN A 133 -7.67 12.86 -7.45
N GLN A 134 -7.82 13.38 -6.22
CA GLN A 134 -6.87 14.32 -5.62
C GLN A 134 -5.91 13.72 -4.60
N GLY A 135 -6.33 12.69 -3.87
CA GLY A 135 -5.56 12.08 -2.77
C GLY A 135 -4.91 10.74 -3.09
N ARG A 136 -5.42 10.02 -4.08
CA ARG A 136 -5.08 8.61 -4.31
C ARG A 136 -3.71 8.46 -4.96
N SER A 137 -2.80 7.83 -4.21
CA SER A 137 -1.43 7.58 -4.65
C SER A 137 -1.35 6.71 -5.91
N LYS A 138 -0.35 7.00 -6.76
CA LYS A 138 -0.10 6.34 -8.05
C LYS A 138 -0.02 4.81 -7.93
N HIS A 139 0.62 4.30 -6.89
CA HIS A 139 0.85 2.86 -6.74
C HIS A 139 -0.47 2.08 -6.55
N TYR A 140 -1.47 2.63 -5.86
CA TYR A 140 -2.80 2.00 -5.77
C TYR A 140 -3.51 1.94 -7.12
N LYS A 141 -3.48 3.05 -7.87
CA LYS A 141 -4.06 3.14 -9.22
C LYS A 141 -3.43 2.08 -10.15
N LYS A 142 -2.11 1.94 -10.10
CA LYS A 142 -1.36 0.96 -10.92
C LYS A 142 -1.67 -0.48 -10.55
N LEU A 143 -1.71 -0.81 -9.25
CA LEU A 143 -2.06 -2.15 -8.78
C LEU A 143 -3.48 -2.56 -9.19
N GLU A 144 -4.44 -1.63 -9.13
CA GLU A 144 -5.80 -1.86 -9.61
C GLU A 144 -5.87 -2.03 -11.13
N GLN A 145 -5.20 -1.15 -11.88
CA GLN A 145 -5.13 -1.25 -13.34
C GLN A 145 -4.57 -2.61 -13.79
N TRP A 146 -3.43 -3.04 -13.23
CA TRP A 146 -2.81 -4.31 -13.61
C TRP A 146 -3.68 -5.52 -13.26
N LEU A 147 -4.44 -5.47 -12.17
CA LEU A 147 -5.41 -6.51 -11.83
C LEU A 147 -6.52 -6.60 -12.88
N ASN A 148 -7.10 -5.46 -13.27
CA ASN A 148 -8.14 -5.42 -14.29
C ASN A 148 -7.63 -5.93 -15.64
N GLU A 149 -6.44 -5.49 -16.07
CA GLU A 149 -5.78 -5.99 -17.29
C GLU A 149 -5.53 -7.51 -17.25
N MET A 150 -5.23 -8.08 -16.08
CA MET A 150 -5.07 -9.53 -15.92
C MET A 150 -6.42 -10.25 -16.05
N LEU A 151 -7.50 -9.68 -15.52
CA LEU A 151 -8.84 -10.29 -15.52
C LEU A 151 -9.55 -10.17 -16.88
N GLU A 152 -9.29 -9.09 -17.62
CA GLU A 152 -9.88 -8.84 -18.95
C GLU A 152 -9.21 -9.64 -20.07
N LYS A 153 -7.96 -10.09 -19.88
CA LYS A 153 -7.30 -10.96 -20.85
C LYS A 153 -8.00 -12.33 -20.87
N PRO A 154 -8.48 -12.81 -22.03
CA PRO A 154 -9.04 -14.15 -22.14
C PRO A 154 -7.90 -15.17 -22.01
N ALA A 155 -7.60 -15.57 -20.78
CA ALA A 155 -6.73 -16.72 -20.56
C ALA A 155 -7.46 -17.97 -21.05
N SER A 156 -6.91 -18.63 -22.06
CA SER A 156 -7.25 -20.02 -22.39
C SER A 156 -6.87 -20.92 -21.19
N GLY A 157 -7.78 -21.01 -20.21
CA GLY A 157 -7.78 -21.99 -19.11
C GLY A 157 -7.39 -21.49 -17.70
N PRO A 158 -7.78 -22.24 -16.65
CA PRO A 158 -9.13 -22.64 -16.28
C PRO A 158 -9.81 -21.57 -15.39
N ASN A 159 -11.10 -21.77 -15.11
CA ASN A 159 -12.04 -20.95 -14.31
C ASN A 159 -11.63 -20.60 -12.85
N TYR A 160 -10.35 -20.70 -12.46
CA TYR A 160 -9.90 -20.48 -11.07
C TYR A 160 -9.93 -19.01 -10.62
N LEU A 161 -9.79 -18.07 -11.55
CA LEU A 161 -9.75 -16.62 -11.25
C LEU A 161 -11.11 -16.07 -10.80
N LYS A 162 -12.21 -16.54 -11.40
CA LYS A 162 -13.58 -16.15 -10.99
C LYS A 162 -14.00 -16.77 -9.65
N LYS A 163 -13.44 -17.92 -9.27
CA LYS A 163 -13.86 -18.68 -8.09
C LYS A 163 -13.27 -18.16 -6.77
N GLN A 164 -12.17 -17.39 -6.82
CA GLN A 164 -11.53 -16.84 -5.62
C GLN A 164 -12.21 -15.57 -5.08
N ASN A 165 -13.13 -14.97 -5.86
CA ASN A 165 -13.96 -13.83 -5.42
C ASN A 165 -15.06 -14.20 -4.41
N VAL A 166 -15.28 -15.49 -4.11
CA VAL A 166 -16.48 -15.92 -3.35
C VAL A 166 -16.23 -16.10 -1.83
N ALA A 167 -15.07 -15.74 -1.27
CA ALA A 167 -14.87 -15.93 0.19
C ALA A 167 -13.87 -14.99 0.88
N SER A 168 -13.70 -13.73 0.45
CA SER A 168 -12.87 -12.78 1.19
C SER A 168 -13.70 -11.64 1.77
N ASN A 169 -13.76 -11.55 3.10
CA ASN A 169 -14.34 -10.49 3.93
C ASN A 169 -13.66 -9.10 3.77
N LEU A 170 -13.26 -8.75 2.55
CA LEU A 170 -12.63 -7.49 2.15
C LEU A 170 -13.58 -6.84 1.14
N THR A 171 -13.83 -5.55 1.26
CA THR A 171 -14.51 -4.80 0.20
C THR A 171 -13.70 -4.98 -1.09
N GLU A 172 -14.33 -5.47 -2.15
CA GLU A 172 -13.65 -5.69 -3.43
C GLU A 172 -13.08 -4.37 -3.97
N ASP A 173 -13.85 -3.30 -3.75
CA ASP A 173 -13.48 -1.91 -3.93
C ASP A 173 -12.73 -1.39 -2.69
N SER A 174 -11.47 -1.02 -2.89
CA SER A 174 -10.62 -0.43 -1.86
C SER A 174 -10.90 1.07 -1.63
N CYS A 175 -11.60 1.72 -2.56
CA CYS A 175 -12.05 3.11 -2.48
C CYS A 175 -13.44 3.27 -1.83
N PHE A 176 -14.08 2.18 -1.39
CA PHE A 176 -15.41 2.20 -0.78
C PHE A 176 -15.60 3.35 0.22
N TRP A 177 -14.66 3.53 1.15
CA TRP A 177 -14.76 4.57 2.18
C TRP A 177 -14.63 5.99 1.62
N ALA A 178 -13.92 6.20 0.51
CA ALA A 178 -13.86 7.52 -0.12
C ALA A 178 -15.25 7.94 -0.63
N HIS A 179 -15.98 7.01 -1.24
CA HIS A 179 -17.36 7.24 -1.66
C HIS A 179 -18.29 7.57 -0.49
N VAL A 180 -18.12 6.86 0.64
CA VAL A 180 -18.92 7.12 1.85
C VAL A 180 -18.64 8.51 2.41
N GLU A 181 -17.37 8.92 2.49
CA GLU A 181 -16.99 10.24 3.02
C GLU A 181 -17.47 11.38 2.13
N ASP A 182 -17.28 11.27 0.81
CA ASP A 182 -17.77 12.29 -0.14
C ASP A 182 -19.31 12.40 -0.11
N ALA A 183 -20.01 11.27 0.03
CA ALA A 183 -21.46 11.27 0.21
C ALA A 183 -21.88 11.95 1.53
N LEU A 184 -21.22 11.63 2.65
CA LEU A 184 -21.48 12.25 3.96
C LEU A 184 -21.26 13.76 3.92
N ILE A 185 -20.20 14.21 3.27
CA ILE A 185 -19.90 15.63 3.08
C ILE A 185 -20.98 16.29 2.21
N SER A 186 -21.40 15.63 1.13
CA SER A 186 -22.47 16.15 0.25
C SER A 186 -23.80 16.28 0.99
N CYS A 187 -24.17 15.29 1.80
CA CYS A 187 -25.38 15.36 2.64
C CYS A 187 -25.33 16.49 3.67
N LYS A 188 -24.15 16.86 4.18
CA LYS A 188 -23.99 18.00 5.10
C LYS A 188 -24.17 19.35 4.41
N LEU A 189 -23.82 19.47 3.14
CA LEU A 189 -24.00 20.70 2.35
C LEU A 189 -25.45 20.94 1.92
N LEU A 190 -26.27 19.88 1.86
CA LEU A 190 -27.68 19.95 1.47
C LEU A 190 -28.61 20.30 2.65
N LYS A 191 -28.08 20.43 3.86
CA LYS A 191 -28.80 20.85 5.06
C LYS A 191 -28.62 22.35 5.29
#